data_AF-A0AAD9J6Q5-F1
#
_entry.id   AF-A0AAD9J6Q5-F1
#
_cell.length_a   1.000
_cell.length_b   1.000
_cell.length_c   1.000
_cell.angle_alpha   90.00
_cell.angle_beta   90.00
_cell.angle_gamma   90.00
#
_symmetry.space_group_name_H-M   'P 1'
#
loop_
_entity.id
_entity.type
_entity.pdbx_description
1 polymer ?
#
loop_
_entity_poly.entity_id
_entity_poly.type
_entity_poly.pdbx_seq_one_letter_code
_entity_poly.pdbx_strand_id
1 'polypeptide(L)'
;MSCFSFRKMATGGIYEELSDITSCEICFEPLEQRRPRTLNCLHVFCEDCLQHLLDDAKAKSPQNPDSIRCPVCSQTTQVPGGSSASLPLFFYLSKVQNVRKQLEERHKLCKLCRSKTHKANVSFYCFGCHLGYCQDCRVKHDDLYPDHTPVSVTSSTINSIFCDEHDGHLSYFCMTCTKAICSQCHLGRHSEHTVYNLTYDNKKTQVDLKDILLSHLQSADKTLEHFVNLQTKVINDTKRAMTEMTHHRDYLIKQINDQYDNLCLELKQKEAELNVELSRSKQLVQDVRTSIEILITKVDNWLEPVMGIPGLRIEDTAKLITDVKKQLPSFDINIKPETIKFIIGDDQIKLGQIVKEGT
;
A
#
# COMPACT_ATOMS: atom_id res chain seq x y z
N MET A 1 -25.27 14.81 -23.00
CA MET A 1 -25.12 14.77 -24.47
C MET A 1 -23.64 15.01 -24.75
N SER A 2 -22.85 14.20 -25.44
CA SER A 2 -23.00 13.03 -26.30
C SER A 2 -21.58 12.40 -26.37
N CYS A 3 -21.43 11.11 -26.06
CA CYS A 3 -21.23 10.05 -27.06
C CYS A 3 -19.86 10.09 -27.76
N PHE A 4 -18.91 9.27 -27.29
CA PHE A 4 -17.92 8.63 -28.17
C PHE A 4 -17.98 7.11 -27.98
N SER A 5 -18.71 6.56 -28.93
CA SER A 5 -18.96 5.17 -29.33
C SER A 5 -17.94 4.11 -28.89
N PHE A 6 -18.45 3.09 -28.20
CA PHE A 6 -17.99 1.71 -28.34
C PHE A 6 -18.16 1.26 -29.80
N ARG A 7 -17.07 0.91 -30.50
CA ARG A 7 -17.07 -0.06 -31.60
C ARG A 7 -15.64 -0.46 -32.00
N LYS A 8 -15.20 -1.66 -31.62
CA LYS A 8 -14.70 -2.69 -32.55
C LYS A 8 -14.54 -4.02 -31.82
N MET A 9 -15.22 -5.02 -32.35
CA MET A 9 -15.05 -6.43 -31.99
C MET A 9 -13.81 -6.99 -32.70
N ALA A 10 -13.14 -7.89 -31.99
CA ALA A 10 -12.40 -9.07 -32.45
C ALA A 10 -12.00 -9.09 -33.94
N THR A 11 -10.72 -8.81 -34.21
CA THR A 11 -9.88 -9.41 -35.28
C THR A 11 -8.43 -8.89 -35.23
N GLY A 12 -7.98 -8.31 -34.12
CA GLY A 12 -6.56 -8.03 -33.91
C GLY A 12 -5.85 -9.32 -33.55
N GLY A 13 -5.13 -9.91 -34.49
CA GLY A 13 -4.12 -10.90 -34.11
C GLY A 13 -3.09 -10.22 -33.21
N ILE A 14 -2.37 -11.02 -32.43
CA ILE A 14 -1.18 -10.68 -31.62
C ILE A 14 -0.19 -9.71 -32.34
N TYR A 15 -0.30 -9.61 -33.67
CA TYR A 15 0.51 -8.79 -34.57
C TYR A 15 0.21 -7.27 -34.57
N GLU A 16 -1.03 -6.83 -34.31
CA GLU A 16 -1.34 -5.38 -34.16
C GLU A 16 -0.87 -4.86 -32.78
N GLU A 17 -0.85 -5.72 -31.76
CA GLU A 17 -0.35 -5.39 -30.41
C GLU A 17 1.20 -5.41 -30.33
N LEU A 18 1.89 -5.94 -31.35
CA LEU A 18 3.36 -6.02 -31.39
C LEU A 18 4.04 -4.84 -32.12
N SER A 19 3.32 -4.07 -32.95
CA SER A 19 3.88 -2.83 -33.53
C SER A 19 4.14 -1.78 -32.46
N ASP A 20 3.31 -1.78 -31.41
CA ASP A 20 3.31 -0.78 -30.33
C ASP A 20 4.52 -0.90 -29.38
N ILE A 21 5.34 -1.95 -29.50
CA ILE A 21 6.52 -2.16 -28.65
C ILE A 21 7.84 -1.81 -29.36
N THR A 22 7.78 -1.32 -30.60
CA THR A 22 8.97 -1.12 -31.46
C THR A 22 9.39 0.34 -31.64
N SER A 23 8.53 1.28 -31.26
CA SER A 23 8.76 2.72 -31.38
C SER A 23 8.64 3.40 -30.02
N CYS A 24 9.32 4.52 -29.83
CA CYS A 24 9.22 5.26 -28.57
C CYS A 24 7.93 6.08 -28.50
N GLU A 25 7.12 5.92 -27.46
CA GLU A 25 5.88 6.70 -27.27
C GLU A 25 6.09 8.21 -26.97
N ILE A 26 7.35 8.68 -26.91
CA ILE A 26 7.68 10.10 -26.68
C ILE A 26 8.10 10.77 -27.99
N CYS A 27 9.10 10.20 -28.68
CA CYS A 27 9.63 10.77 -29.92
C CYS A 27 9.11 10.08 -31.18
N PHE A 28 8.37 8.99 -31.04
CA PHE A 28 7.84 8.13 -32.12
C PHE A 28 8.93 7.53 -33.04
N GLU A 29 10.20 7.63 -32.65
CA GLU A 29 11.32 7.05 -33.39
C GLU A 29 11.51 5.55 -33.07
N PRO A 30 12.07 4.76 -34.01
CA PRO A 30 12.36 3.35 -33.81
C PRO A 30 13.33 3.11 -32.64
N LEU A 31 12.96 2.20 -31.72
CA LEU A 31 13.78 1.90 -30.55
C LEU A 31 15.07 1.12 -30.88
N GLU A 32 15.14 0.49 -32.06
CA GLU A 32 16.28 -0.33 -32.53
C GLU A 32 17.64 0.36 -32.38
N GLN A 33 17.68 1.67 -32.63
CA GLN A 33 18.94 2.43 -32.74
C GLN A 33 19.13 3.39 -31.57
N ARG A 34 18.21 3.40 -30.58
CA ARG A 34 18.14 4.43 -29.53
C ARG A 34 18.25 3.90 -28.10
N ARG A 35 18.97 2.78 -27.94
CA ARG A 35 19.30 2.13 -26.65
C ARG A 35 18.13 2.12 -25.65
N PRO A 36 17.03 1.41 -25.97
CA PRO A 36 15.79 1.51 -25.23
C PRO A 36 15.93 1.01 -23.79
N ARG A 37 15.29 1.69 -22.84
CA ARG A 37 15.35 1.38 -21.40
C ARG A 37 13.95 1.12 -20.84
N THR A 38 13.88 0.28 -19.81
CA THR A 38 12.63 -0.15 -19.16
C THR A 38 12.44 0.55 -17.82
N LEU A 39 11.25 1.11 -17.59
CA LEU A 39 10.83 1.68 -16.30
C LEU A 39 10.30 0.57 -15.34
N ASN A 40 10.10 0.89 -14.05
CA ASN A 40 9.54 -0.08 -13.08
C ASN A 40 8.13 -0.56 -13.43
N CYS A 41 7.40 0.22 -14.23
CA CYS A 41 6.09 -0.15 -14.78
C CYS A 41 6.16 -1.00 -16.05
N LEU A 42 7.36 -1.44 -16.45
CA LEU A 42 7.65 -2.24 -17.66
C LEU A 42 7.40 -1.55 -19.01
N HIS A 43 7.07 -0.25 -19.02
CA HIS A 43 7.04 0.55 -20.24
C HIS A 43 8.46 0.87 -20.70
N VAL A 44 8.65 0.95 -22.02
CA VAL A 44 9.95 1.09 -22.67
C VAL A 44 10.02 2.39 -23.46
N PHE A 45 11.13 3.12 -23.31
CA PHE A 45 11.37 4.38 -24.02
C PHE A 45 12.82 4.50 -24.47
N CYS A 46 13.11 5.44 -25.36
CA CYS A 46 14.47 5.73 -25.81
C CYS A 46 15.31 6.34 -24.67
N GLU A 47 16.61 6.04 -24.59
CA GLU A 47 17.49 6.54 -23.52
C GLU A 47 17.50 8.07 -23.44
N ASP A 48 17.57 8.72 -24.61
CA ASP A 48 17.55 10.19 -24.74
C ASP A 48 16.24 10.78 -24.19
N CYS A 49 15.12 10.14 -24.51
CA CYS A 49 13.78 10.57 -24.11
C CYS A 49 13.62 10.52 -22.59
N LEU A 50 14.14 9.47 -21.97
CA LEU A 50 14.15 9.32 -20.52
C LEU A 50 15.12 10.30 -19.85
N GLN A 51 16.25 10.60 -20.49
CA GLN A 51 17.19 11.60 -19.98
C GLN A 51 16.55 13.00 -19.99
N HIS A 52 15.85 13.36 -21.06
CA HIS A 52 15.09 14.61 -21.13
C HIS A 52 14.01 14.70 -20.04
N LEU A 53 13.25 13.63 -19.80
CA LEU A 53 12.27 13.60 -18.70
C LEU A 53 12.92 13.78 -17.32
N LEU A 54 14.10 13.21 -17.13
CA LEU A 54 14.86 13.33 -15.89
C LEU A 54 15.40 14.76 -15.68
N ASP A 55 15.92 15.38 -16.74
CA ASP A 55 16.44 16.75 -16.69
C ASP A 55 15.31 17.77 -16.45
N ASP A 56 14.15 17.53 -17.06
CA ASP A 56 12.91 18.29 -16.81
C ASP A 56 12.44 18.17 -15.35
N ALA A 57 12.50 16.96 -14.78
CA ALA A 57 12.15 16.73 -13.39
C ALA A 57 13.11 17.45 -12.43
N LYS A 58 14.41 17.46 -12.73
CA LYS A 58 15.43 18.21 -11.97
C LYS A 58 15.17 19.71 -11.99
N ALA A 59 14.79 20.27 -13.14
CA ALA A 59 14.51 21.70 -13.26
C ALA A 59 13.22 22.13 -12.54
N LYS A 60 12.18 21.28 -12.52
CA LYS A 60 10.85 21.61 -11.97
C LYS A 60 10.68 21.23 -10.50
N SER A 61 11.45 20.25 -9.99
CA SER A 61 11.30 19.75 -8.61
C SER A 61 12.66 19.40 -7.98
N PRO A 62 13.32 20.38 -7.32
CA PRO A 62 14.61 20.17 -6.66
C PRO A 62 14.59 19.15 -5.52
N GLN A 63 13.39 18.82 -5.00
CA GLN A 63 13.21 17.92 -3.85
C GLN A 63 13.27 16.43 -4.22
N ASN A 64 13.11 16.06 -5.51
CA ASN A 64 13.20 14.67 -6.00
C ASN A 64 13.86 14.63 -7.39
N PRO A 65 15.15 14.98 -7.50
CA PRO A 65 15.85 15.18 -8.78
C PRO A 65 16.06 13.88 -9.58
N ASP A 66 15.96 12.72 -8.94
CA ASP A 66 16.34 11.43 -9.53
C ASP A 66 15.12 10.51 -9.79
N SER A 67 13.97 11.09 -10.13
CA SER A 67 12.74 10.33 -10.37
C SER A 67 12.07 10.68 -11.71
N ILE A 68 11.65 9.65 -12.45
CA ILE A 68 10.91 9.77 -13.71
C ILE A 68 9.49 9.29 -13.49
N ARG A 69 8.50 10.09 -13.90
CA ARG A 69 7.10 9.68 -13.95
C ARG A 69 6.77 9.15 -15.35
N CYS A 70 6.30 7.92 -15.45
CA CYS A 70 5.95 7.30 -16.73
C CYS A 70 4.84 8.09 -17.45
N PRO A 71 5.02 8.51 -18.71
CA PRO A 71 3.98 9.21 -19.49
C PRO A 71 2.71 8.37 -19.74
N VAL A 72 2.83 7.04 -19.77
CA VAL A 72 1.73 6.14 -20.13
C VAL A 72 0.86 5.79 -18.91
N CYS A 73 1.48 5.39 -17.80
CA CYS A 73 0.75 4.90 -16.62
C CYS A 73 0.91 5.75 -15.36
N SER A 74 1.62 6.89 -15.44
CA SER A 74 1.89 7.78 -14.30
C SER A 74 2.70 7.19 -13.13
N GLN A 75 3.19 5.95 -13.22
CA GLN A 75 4.00 5.33 -12.17
C GLN A 75 5.40 5.96 -12.12
N THR A 76 5.88 6.25 -10.91
CA THR A 76 7.22 6.83 -10.67
C THR A 76 8.29 5.75 -10.61
N THR A 77 9.39 5.96 -11.32
CA THR A 77 10.60 5.14 -11.31
C THR A 77 11.75 5.97 -10.76
N GLN A 78 12.42 5.47 -9.73
CA GLN A 78 13.65 6.07 -9.21
C GLN A 78 14.81 5.69 -10.13
N VAL A 79 15.70 6.64 -10.41
CA VAL A 79 16.85 6.49 -11.31
C VAL A 79 18.13 6.63 -10.50
N PRO A 80 18.70 5.52 -9.99
CA PRO A 80 19.93 5.56 -9.21
C PRO A 80 21.06 6.19 -10.03
N GLY A 81 21.73 7.20 -9.48
CA GLY A 81 22.85 7.87 -10.15
C GLY A 81 22.46 8.93 -11.19
N GLY A 82 21.19 9.32 -11.27
CA GLY A 82 20.75 10.53 -11.98
C GLY A 82 20.94 10.52 -13.50
N SER A 83 21.13 9.34 -14.11
CA SER A 83 21.23 9.14 -15.55
C SER A 83 20.28 8.03 -16.01
N SER A 84 19.56 8.24 -17.11
CA SER A 84 18.66 7.23 -17.69
C SER A 84 19.41 5.94 -18.11
N ALA A 85 20.72 6.01 -18.30
CA ALA A 85 21.57 4.86 -18.63
C ALA A 85 21.67 3.83 -17.49
N SER A 86 21.35 4.20 -16.24
CA SER A 86 21.32 3.28 -15.10
C SER A 86 20.08 2.37 -15.08
N LEU A 87 19.07 2.70 -15.89
CA LEU A 87 17.88 1.86 -16.04
C LEU A 87 18.19 0.59 -16.86
N PRO A 88 17.47 -0.52 -16.61
CA PRO A 88 17.65 -1.75 -17.38
C PRO A 88 17.47 -1.50 -18.87
N LEU A 89 18.42 -1.97 -19.70
CA LEU A 89 18.27 -1.95 -21.15
C LEU A 89 17.24 -2.99 -21.58
N PHE A 90 16.37 -2.63 -22.52
CA PHE A 90 15.41 -3.52 -23.11
C PHE A 90 16.06 -4.40 -24.18
N PHE A 91 16.88 -5.37 -23.73
CA PHE A 91 17.67 -6.27 -24.59
C PHE A 91 16.86 -7.23 -25.48
N TYR A 92 15.53 -7.31 -25.29
CA TYR A 92 14.68 -8.25 -26.02
C TYR A 92 14.24 -7.76 -27.40
N LEU A 93 14.32 -6.46 -27.72
CA LEU A 93 13.90 -5.91 -29.01
C LEU A 93 14.61 -6.55 -30.20
N SER A 94 15.94 -6.63 -30.13
CA SER A 94 16.75 -7.19 -31.22
C SER A 94 16.49 -8.67 -31.43
N LYS A 95 16.23 -9.45 -30.36
CA LYS A 95 15.88 -10.88 -30.45
C LYS A 95 14.49 -11.10 -31.03
N VAL A 96 13.50 -10.34 -30.57
CA VAL A 96 12.11 -10.42 -31.06
C VAL A 96 12.04 -10.01 -32.53
N GLN A 97 12.76 -8.95 -32.93
CA GLN A 97 12.79 -8.49 -34.31
C GLN A 97 13.66 -9.34 -35.24
N ASN A 98 14.76 -9.95 -34.78
CA ASN A 98 15.52 -10.90 -35.62
C ASN A 98 14.73 -12.17 -35.90
N VAL A 99 14.05 -12.71 -34.89
CA VAL A 99 13.13 -13.85 -35.06
C VAL A 99 12.01 -13.46 -36.03
N ARG A 100 11.45 -12.25 -35.89
CA ARG A 100 10.43 -11.70 -36.80
C ARG A 100 10.93 -11.52 -38.23
N LYS A 101 12.08 -10.89 -38.46
CA LYS A 101 12.70 -10.74 -39.80
C LYS A 101 12.99 -12.11 -40.44
N GLN A 102 13.53 -13.05 -39.67
CA GLN A 102 13.80 -14.42 -40.14
C GLN A 102 12.51 -15.23 -40.40
N LEU A 103 11.42 -15.00 -39.67
CA LEU A 103 10.11 -15.58 -39.97
C LEU A 103 9.50 -14.96 -41.22
N GLU A 104 9.53 -13.63 -41.30
CA GLU A 104 9.01 -12.87 -42.43
C GLU A 104 9.73 -13.18 -43.75
N GLU A 105 11.01 -13.56 -43.74
CA GLU A 105 11.75 -13.93 -44.94
C GLU A 105 11.57 -15.41 -45.34
N ARG A 106 11.29 -16.31 -44.38
CA ARG A 106 11.31 -17.77 -44.58
C ARG A 106 10.26 -18.29 -45.59
N HIS A 107 9.08 -17.66 -45.69
CA HIS A 107 7.96 -18.18 -46.47
C HIS A 107 7.31 -17.16 -47.45
N LYS A 108 7.96 -16.03 -47.73
CA LYS A 108 7.43 -14.97 -48.63
C LYS A 108 7.58 -15.26 -50.12
N LEU A 109 8.52 -16.12 -50.55
CA LEU A 109 8.86 -16.28 -51.97
C LEU A 109 8.28 -17.55 -52.59
N CYS A 110 7.80 -17.42 -53.83
CA CYS A 110 7.27 -18.52 -54.63
C CYS A 110 8.35 -19.58 -54.90
N LYS A 111 8.17 -20.79 -54.35
CA LYS A 111 9.11 -21.91 -54.52
C LYS A 111 9.09 -22.55 -55.91
N LEU A 112 8.06 -22.29 -56.72
CA LEU A 112 7.90 -22.84 -58.08
C LEU A 112 8.53 -21.98 -59.18
N CYS A 113 9.01 -20.77 -58.85
CA CYS A 113 9.68 -19.90 -59.81
C CYS A 113 11.09 -20.43 -60.11
N ARG A 114 11.27 -21.04 -61.28
CA ARG A 114 12.53 -21.72 -61.66
C ARG A 114 13.71 -20.78 -61.98
N SER A 115 13.51 -19.46 -62.09
CA SER A 115 14.58 -18.51 -62.41
C SER A 115 15.05 -17.74 -61.18
N LYS A 116 16.37 -17.58 -61.03
CA LYS A 116 16.99 -16.78 -59.95
C LYS A 116 16.63 -15.29 -60.00
N THR A 117 16.06 -14.83 -61.11
CA THR A 117 15.69 -13.44 -61.38
C THR A 117 14.20 -13.14 -61.12
N HIS A 118 13.34 -14.16 -60.97
CA HIS A 118 11.92 -13.98 -60.70
C HIS A 118 11.58 -14.34 -59.25
N LYS A 119 11.76 -13.36 -58.35
CA LYS A 119 11.36 -13.46 -56.93
C LYS A 119 9.95 -12.90 -56.76
N ALA A 120 8.95 -13.71 -57.10
CA ALA A 120 7.56 -13.34 -56.85
C ALA A 120 7.14 -13.72 -55.43
N ASN A 121 6.30 -12.87 -54.82
CA ASN A 121 5.71 -13.18 -53.52
C ASN A 121 4.72 -14.35 -53.64
N VAL A 122 4.59 -15.13 -52.57
CA VAL A 122 3.55 -16.16 -52.45
C VAL A 122 2.19 -15.48 -52.40
N SER A 123 1.29 -15.93 -53.27
CA SER A 123 -0.11 -15.49 -53.31
C SER A 123 -1.07 -16.64 -52.96
N PHE A 124 -0.62 -17.88 -53.13
CA PHE A 124 -1.40 -19.08 -52.87
C PHE A 124 -0.56 -20.11 -52.12
N TYR A 125 -1.22 -20.84 -51.24
CA TYR A 125 -0.64 -21.98 -50.54
C TYR A 125 -1.49 -23.23 -50.79
N CYS A 126 -0.85 -24.31 -51.23
CA CYS A 126 -1.50 -25.60 -51.41
C CYS A 126 -1.16 -26.52 -50.23
N PHE A 127 -2.17 -26.99 -49.50
CA PHE A 127 -2.00 -27.94 -48.40
C PHE A 127 -1.70 -29.36 -48.88
N GLY A 128 -2.12 -29.75 -50.10
CA GLY A 128 -1.78 -31.05 -50.70
C GLY A 128 -0.32 -31.15 -51.13
N CYS A 129 0.24 -30.06 -51.67
CA CYS A 129 1.65 -30.01 -52.07
C CYS A 129 2.58 -29.50 -50.95
N HIS A 130 2.04 -28.92 -49.88
CA HIS A 130 2.80 -28.17 -48.86
C HIS A 130 3.72 -27.07 -49.44
N LEU A 131 3.24 -26.37 -50.48
CA LEU A 131 4.03 -25.38 -51.23
C LEU A 131 3.27 -24.07 -51.43
N GLY A 132 3.99 -22.96 -51.22
CA GLY A 132 3.54 -21.60 -51.54
C GLY A 132 4.05 -21.14 -52.90
N TYR A 133 3.19 -20.53 -53.70
CA TYR A 133 3.50 -20.04 -55.04
C TYR A 133 2.76 -18.76 -55.43
N CYS A 134 3.26 -18.07 -56.47
CA CYS A 134 2.67 -16.82 -56.98
C CYS A 134 1.50 -17.10 -57.92
N GLN A 135 0.75 -16.05 -58.25
CA GLN A 135 -0.36 -16.09 -59.22
C GLN A 135 0.03 -16.76 -60.55
N ASP A 136 1.21 -16.47 -61.11
CA ASP A 136 1.64 -17.03 -62.40
C ASP A 136 1.98 -18.53 -62.33
N CYS A 137 2.43 -18.99 -61.16
CA CYS A 137 2.74 -20.41 -60.94
C CYS A 137 1.48 -21.22 -60.58
N ARG A 138 0.38 -20.56 -60.24
CA ARG A 138 -0.89 -21.22 -59.93
C ARG A 138 -1.41 -22.01 -61.12
N VAL A 139 -1.41 -21.42 -62.31
CA VAL A 139 -1.94 -22.09 -63.52
C VAL A 139 -1.24 -23.43 -63.74
N LYS A 140 0.10 -23.43 -63.65
CA LYS A 140 0.90 -24.66 -63.79
C LYS A 140 0.69 -25.66 -62.66
N HIS A 141 0.45 -25.18 -61.44
CA HIS A 141 0.14 -26.04 -60.32
C HIS A 141 -1.21 -26.72 -60.52
N ASP A 142 -2.24 -25.96 -60.87
CA ASP A 142 -3.61 -26.45 -61.06
C ASP A 142 -3.67 -27.45 -62.25
N ASP A 143 -2.87 -27.24 -63.30
CA ASP A 143 -2.72 -28.19 -64.42
C ASP A 143 -2.07 -29.53 -64.01
N LEU A 144 -1.07 -29.49 -63.11
CA LEU A 144 -0.34 -30.68 -62.65
C LEU A 144 -1.03 -31.42 -61.51
N TYR A 145 -1.82 -30.70 -60.70
CA TYR A 145 -2.48 -31.20 -59.51
C TYR A 145 -3.95 -30.71 -59.46
N PRO A 146 -4.82 -31.22 -60.35
CA PRO A 146 -6.20 -30.76 -60.46
C PRO A 146 -7.06 -31.04 -59.22
N ASP A 147 -6.69 -32.06 -58.42
CA ASP A 147 -7.38 -32.42 -57.18
C ASP A 147 -6.94 -31.60 -55.96
N HIS A 148 -5.95 -30.72 -56.12
CA HIS A 148 -5.47 -29.87 -55.04
C HIS A 148 -6.16 -28.50 -55.05
N THR A 149 -6.76 -28.11 -53.93
CA THR A 149 -7.36 -26.78 -53.76
C THR A 149 -6.41 -25.85 -53.01
N PRO A 150 -5.78 -24.88 -53.70
CA PRO A 150 -4.97 -23.87 -53.01
C PRO A 150 -5.83 -22.81 -52.33
N VAL A 151 -5.30 -22.27 -51.24
CA VAL A 151 -5.91 -21.15 -50.50
C VAL A 151 -5.13 -19.89 -50.82
N SER A 152 -5.84 -18.80 -51.10
CA SER A 152 -5.23 -17.47 -51.24
C SER A 152 -4.66 -17.02 -49.90
N VAL A 153 -3.40 -16.58 -49.89
CA VAL A 153 -2.70 -16.18 -48.66
C VAL A 153 -2.11 -14.79 -48.83
N THR A 154 -2.21 -13.97 -47.78
CA THR A 154 -1.47 -12.71 -47.66
C THR A 154 -0.19 -12.95 -46.86
N SER A 155 0.76 -12.01 -46.90
CA SER A 155 1.97 -12.08 -46.07
C SER A 155 1.65 -12.28 -44.58
N SER A 156 0.54 -11.71 -44.09
CA SER A 156 0.05 -11.86 -42.73
C SER A 156 -0.59 -13.23 -42.47
N THR A 157 -1.29 -13.79 -43.46
CA THR A 157 -1.95 -15.11 -43.35
C THR A 157 -0.93 -16.26 -43.38
N ILE A 158 0.16 -16.11 -44.15
CA ILE A 158 1.24 -17.10 -44.25
C ILE A 158 1.86 -17.35 -42.87
N ASN A 159 2.17 -16.30 -42.11
CA ASN A 159 2.78 -16.43 -40.79
C ASN A 159 1.87 -17.15 -39.76
N SER A 160 0.55 -17.15 -39.97
CA SER A 160 -0.40 -17.89 -39.13
C SER A 160 -0.58 -19.36 -39.55
N ILE A 161 0.04 -19.78 -40.65
CA ILE A 161 0.00 -21.16 -41.16
C ILE A 161 1.24 -21.95 -40.73
N PHE A 162 2.35 -21.27 -40.45
CA PHE A 162 3.64 -21.88 -40.12
C PHE A 162 4.01 -21.75 -38.65
N CYS A 163 4.80 -22.70 -38.17
CA CYS A 163 5.32 -22.66 -36.82
C CYS A 163 6.43 -21.62 -36.67
N ASP A 164 6.41 -20.88 -35.56
CA ASP A 164 7.42 -19.87 -35.26
C ASP A 164 8.82 -20.47 -35.12
N GLU A 165 8.90 -21.68 -34.58
CA GLU A 165 10.17 -22.33 -34.20
C GLU A 165 10.68 -23.33 -35.23
N HIS A 166 9.79 -23.96 -36.00
CA HIS A 166 10.14 -25.06 -36.90
C HIS A 166 9.68 -24.77 -38.32
N ASP A 167 10.40 -25.29 -39.32
CA ASP A 167 10.01 -25.18 -40.73
C ASP A 167 8.91 -26.21 -41.07
N GLY A 168 7.72 -25.99 -40.49
CA GLY A 168 6.56 -26.86 -40.63
C GLY A 168 5.26 -26.08 -40.43
N HIS A 169 4.20 -26.51 -41.11
CA HIS A 169 2.88 -25.91 -40.96
C HIS A 169 2.21 -26.35 -39.66
N LEU A 170 1.29 -25.53 -39.16
CA LEU A 170 0.50 -25.81 -37.98
C LEU A 170 -0.58 -26.83 -38.34
N SER A 171 -0.35 -28.09 -37.97
CA SER A 171 -1.24 -29.22 -38.28
C SER A 171 -1.96 -29.76 -37.04
N TYR A 172 -1.68 -29.22 -35.86
CA TYR A 172 -2.23 -29.72 -34.60
C TYR A 172 -2.66 -28.57 -33.68
N PHE A 173 -3.60 -28.82 -32.77
CA PHE A 173 -3.99 -27.90 -31.70
C PHE A 173 -3.70 -28.53 -30.35
N CYS A 174 -2.85 -27.90 -29.56
CA CYS A 174 -2.59 -28.28 -28.18
C CYS A 174 -3.63 -27.66 -27.27
N MET A 175 -4.46 -28.47 -26.60
CA MET A 175 -5.44 -28.01 -25.63
C MET A 175 -4.80 -27.48 -24.35
N THR A 176 -3.76 -28.16 -23.86
CA THR A 176 -3.07 -27.75 -22.63
C THR A 176 -2.47 -26.36 -22.74
N CYS A 177 -1.99 -25.98 -23.93
CA CYS A 177 -1.40 -24.66 -24.19
C CYS A 177 -2.30 -23.74 -25.02
N THR A 178 -3.52 -24.18 -25.35
CA THR A 178 -4.50 -23.46 -26.17
C THR A 178 -3.90 -22.81 -27.42
N LYS A 179 -3.09 -23.55 -28.19
CA LYS A 179 -2.41 -23.00 -29.38
C LYS A 179 -2.22 -24.03 -30.50
N ALA A 180 -2.22 -23.55 -31.73
CA ALA A 180 -1.88 -24.36 -32.89
C ALA A 180 -0.36 -24.61 -32.94
N ILE A 181 0.04 -25.84 -33.25
CA ILE A 181 1.43 -26.32 -33.26
C ILE A 181 1.72 -27.17 -34.51
N CYS A 182 2.99 -27.23 -34.92
CA CYS A 182 3.42 -28.16 -35.98
C CYS A 182 3.70 -29.57 -35.42
N SER A 183 3.91 -30.53 -36.32
CA SER A 183 4.29 -31.91 -35.97
C SER A 183 5.52 -32.00 -35.08
N GLN A 184 6.55 -31.18 -35.33
CA GLN A 184 7.77 -31.18 -34.52
C GLN A 184 7.52 -30.66 -33.10
N CYS A 185 6.68 -29.64 -32.94
CA CYS A 185 6.26 -29.17 -31.62
C CYS A 185 5.50 -30.25 -30.84
N HIS A 186 4.62 -31.01 -31.51
CA HIS A 186 3.88 -32.11 -30.90
C HIS A 186 4.80 -33.22 -30.42
N LEU A 187 5.77 -33.63 -31.24
CA LEU A 187 6.74 -34.67 -30.87
C LEU A 187 7.79 -34.22 -29.84
N GLY A 188 7.96 -32.90 -29.68
CA GLY A 188 8.90 -32.32 -28.73
C GLY A 188 8.21 -31.79 -27.47
N ARG A 189 8.15 -30.47 -27.34
CA ARG A 189 7.68 -29.77 -26.13
C ARG A 189 6.21 -30.01 -25.74
N HIS A 190 5.43 -30.63 -26.63
CA HIS A 190 4.01 -30.92 -26.42
C HIS A 190 3.71 -32.43 -26.51
N SER A 191 4.71 -33.29 -26.27
CA SER A 191 4.54 -34.75 -26.34
C SER A 191 3.56 -35.29 -25.31
N GLU A 192 3.60 -34.72 -24.09
CA GLU A 192 2.75 -35.10 -22.96
C GLU A 192 1.45 -34.27 -22.88
N HIS A 193 1.24 -33.34 -23.81
CA HIS A 193 0.05 -32.49 -23.82
C HIS A 193 -1.10 -33.13 -24.58
N THR A 194 -2.33 -32.71 -24.26
CA THR A 194 -3.51 -33.13 -25.02
C THR A 194 -3.52 -32.38 -26.35
N VAL A 195 -3.28 -33.09 -27.46
CA VAL A 195 -3.14 -32.51 -28.79
C VAL A 195 -4.12 -33.15 -29.78
N TYR A 196 -4.75 -32.32 -30.60
CA TYR A 196 -5.70 -32.74 -31.64
C TYR A 196 -5.15 -32.42 -33.03
N ASN A 197 -5.40 -33.29 -34.00
CA ASN A 197 -4.99 -33.06 -35.39
C ASN A 197 -6.00 -32.14 -36.10
N LEU A 198 -5.49 -31.14 -36.83
CA LEU A 198 -6.25 -30.12 -37.56
C LEU A 198 -6.37 -30.44 -39.07
N THR A 199 -5.86 -31.57 -39.57
CA THR A 199 -5.85 -31.85 -41.01
C THR A 199 -7.26 -31.91 -41.62
N TYR A 200 -7.32 -31.43 -42.85
CA TYR A 200 -8.44 -30.80 -43.57
C TYR A 200 -9.63 -31.73 -43.97
N ASP A 201 -9.81 -32.91 -43.39
CA ASP A 201 -10.88 -33.83 -43.83
C ASP A 201 -11.84 -34.29 -42.74
N ASN A 202 -12.26 -33.38 -41.86
CA ASN A 202 -13.35 -33.71 -40.95
C ASN A 202 -14.28 -32.52 -40.73
N LYS A 203 -15.37 -32.49 -41.50
CA LYS A 203 -16.60 -31.76 -41.12
C LYS A 203 -17.11 -32.14 -39.72
N LYS A 204 -16.58 -33.23 -39.12
CA LYS A 204 -16.80 -33.66 -37.73
C LYS A 204 -15.95 -32.91 -36.69
N THR A 205 -14.71 -32.52 -36.98
CA THR A 205 -13.78 -31.94 -35.97
C THR A 205 -13.97 -30.45 -35.74
N GLN A 206 -14.75 -29.77 -36.60
CA GLN A 206 -15.12 -28.38 -36.36
C GLN A 206 -16.07 -28.22 -35.15
N VAL A 207 -16.63 -29.31 -34.64
CA VAL A 207 -17.57 -29.31 -33.50
C VAL A 207 -16.88 -29.47 -32.14
N ASP A 208 -15.76 -30.16 -32.00
CA ASP A 208 -15.22 -30.44 -30.66
C ASP A 208 -14.35 -29.31 -30.05
N LEU A 209 -13.64 -28.52 -30.86
CA LEU A 209 -12.75 -27.46 -30.34
C LEU A 209 -13.53 -26.27 -29.74
N LYS A 210 -14.64 -25.88 -30.37
CA LYS A 210 -15.46 -24.75 -29.92
C LYS A 210 -16.15 -25.07 -28.59
N ASP A 211 -16.68 -26.28 -28.44
CA ASP A 211 -17.39 -26.71 -27.24
C ASP A 211 -16.42 -26.89 -26.06
N ILE A 212 -15.21 -27.40 -26.30
CA ILE A 212 -14.18 -27.49 -25.27
C ILE A 212 -13.73 -26.08 -24.82
N LEU A 213 -13.47 -25.15 -25.75
CA LEU A 213 -13.15 -23.76 -25.39
C LEU A 213 -14.29 -23.08 -24.61
N LEU A 214 -15.54 -23.32 -24.99
CA LEU A 214 -16.71 -22.82 -24.24
C LEU A 214 -16.77 -23.40 -22.83
N SER A 215 -16.50 -24.69 -22.66
CA SER A 215 -16.47 -25.33 -21.33
C SER A 215 -15.35 -24.79 -20.44
N HIS A 216 -14.17 -24.51 -21.01
CA HIS A 216 -13.06 -23.89 -20.28
C HIS A 216 -13.38 -22.46 -19.86
N LEU A 217 -14.02 -21.67 -20.74
CA LEU A 217 -14.49 -20.33 -20.40
C LEU A 217 -15.51 -20.38 -19.25
N GLN A 218 -16.50 -21.27 -19.31
CA GLN A 218 -17.49 -21.45 -18.23
C GLN A 218 -16.85 -21.87 -16.90
N SER A 219 -15.82 -22.71 -16.95
CA SER A 219 -15.08 -23.10 -15.74
C SER A 219 -14.30 -21.92 -15.17
N ALA A 220 -13.64 -21.12 -16.02
CA ALA A 220 -12.91 -19.93 -15.60
C ALA A 220 -13.85 -18.89 -14.97
N ASP A 221 -15.03 -18.66 -15.57
CA ASP A 221 -16.05 -17.75 -15.04
C ASP A 221 -16.49 -18.17 -13.63
N LYS A 222 -16.75 -19.45 -13.39
CA LYS A 222 -17.09 -19.97 -12.05
C LYS A 222 -15.96 -19.78 -11.05
N THR A 223 -14.71 -20.00 -11.45
CA THR A 223 -13.56 -19.78 -10.57
C THR A 223 -13.39 -18.30 -10.22
N LEU A 224 -13.58 -17.41 -11.20
CA LEU A 224 -13.55 -15.96 -10.98
C LEU A 224 -14.68 -15.50 -10.06
N GLU A 225 -15.90 -16.00 -10.26
CA GLU A 225 -17.04 -15.69 -9.40
C GLU A 225 -16.78 -16.15 -7.94
N HIS A 226 -16.25 -17.35 -7.76
CA HIS A 226 -15.84 -17.84 -6.45
C HIS A 226 -14.77 -16.95 -5.81
N PHE A 227 -13.76 -16.52 -6.58
CA PHE A 227 -12.72 -15.61 -6.09
C PHE A 227 -13.27 -14.25 -5.65
N VAL A 228 -14.18 -13.66 -6.45
CA VAL A 228 -14.86 -12.40 -6.11
C VAL A 228 -15.69 -12.55 -4.83
N ASN A 229 -16.40 -13.67 -4.67
CA ASN A 229 -17.16 -13.96 -3.46
C ASN A 229 -16.27 -14.10 -2.22
N LEU A 230 -15.12 -14.79 -2.35
CA LEU A 230 -14.12 -14.89 -1.29
C LEU A 230 -13.54 -13.52 -0.91
N GLN A 231 -13.14 -12.70 -1.89
CA GLN A 231 -12.64 -11.35 -1.63
C GLN A 231 -13.69 -10.48 -0.92
N THR A 232 -14.94 -10.55 -1.38
CA THR A 232 -16.07 -9.82 -0.77
C THR A 232 -16.26 -10.24 0.69
N LYS A 233 -16.17 -11.54 0.99
CA LYS A 233 -16.24 -12.06 2.35
C LYS A 233 -15.10 -11.53 3.23
N VAL A 234 -13.86 -11.59 2.75
CA VAL A 234 -12.69 -11.07 3.47
C VAL A 234 -12.84 -9.58 3.77
N ILE A 235 -13.29 -8.78 2.80
CA ILE A 235 -13.54 -7.35 2.99
C ILE A 235 -14.59 -7.11 4.07
N ASN A 236 -15.71 -7.84 4.02
CA ASN A 236 -16.80 -7.70 4.98
C ASN A 236 -16.38 -8.14 6.39
N ASP A 237 -15.66 -9.25 6.53
CA ASP A 237 -15.14 -9.72 7.81
C ASP A 237 -14.12 -8.71 8.40
N THR A 238 -13.24 -8.16 7.57
CA THR A 238 -12.30 -7.10 7.97
C THR A 238 -13.02 -5.84 8.44
N LYS A 239 -14.07 -5.44 7.70
CA LYS A 239 -14.89 -4.27 8.07
C LYS A 239 -15.59 -4.50 9.41
N ARG A 240 -16.14 -5.70 9.65
CA ARG A 240 -16.78 -6.06 10.93
C ARG A 240 -15.77 -6.00 12.08
N ALA A 241 -14.61 -6.63 11.92
CA ALA A 241 -13.55 -6.58 12.94
C ALA A 241 -13.13 -5.14 13.25
N MET A 242 -12.99 -4.30 12.22
CA MET A 242 -12.65 -2.89 12.41
C MET A 242 -13.72 -2.12 13.19
N THR A 243 -15.02 -2.37 12.92
CA THR A 243 -16.11 -1.76 13.68
C THR A 243 -16.14 -2.20 15.14
N GLU A 244 -15.90 -3.48 15.42
CA GLU A 244 -15.82 -4.02 16.78
C GLU A 244 -14.65 -3.41 17.55
N MET A 245 -13.48 -3.28 16.91
CA MET A 245 -12.31 -2.62 17.49
C MET A 245 -12.58 -1.14 17.80
N THR A 246 -13.23 -0.40 16.90
CA THR A 246 -13.60 1.00 17.18
C THR A 246 -14.58 1.12 18.33
N HIS A 247 -15.57 0.23 18.41
CA HIS A 247 -16.53 0.24 19.52
C HIS A 247 -15.85 -0.06 20.86
N HIS A 248 -14.93 -1.05 20.87
CA HIS A 248 -14.17 -1.38 22.06
C HIS A 248 -13.25 -0.23 22.49
N ARG A 249 -12.58 0.45 21.55
CA ARG A 249 -11.79 1.65 21.82
C ARG A 249 -12.64 2.73 22.49
N ASP A 250 -13.81 3.04 21.92
CA ASP A 250 -14.68 4.10 22.44
C ASP A 250 -15.23 3.76 23.84
N TYR A 251 -15.50 2.47 24.08
CA TYR A 251 -15.85 1.96 25.41
C TYR A 251 -14.71 2.18 26.43
N LEU A 252 -13.47 1.83 26.08
CA LEU A 252 -12.32 2.02 26.97
C LEU A 252 -12.05 3.51 27.25
N ILE A 253 -12.17 4.37 26.24
CA ILE A 253 -12.05 5.83 26.41
C ILE A 253 -13.10 6.32 27.42
N LYS A 254 -14.35 5.86 27.28
CA LYS A 254 -15.41 6.21 28.22
C LYS A 254 -15.08 5.75 29.64
N GLN A 255 -14.64 4.51 29.82
CA GLN A 255 -14.26 4.00 31.14
C GLN A 255 -13.13 4.82 31.79
N ILE A 256 -12.10 5.19 31.03
CA ILE A 256 -10.98 6.00 31.52
C ILE A 256 -11.47 7.39 31.93
N ASN A 257 -12.32 8.02 31.12
CA ASN A 257 -12.88 9.34 31.44
C ASN A 257 -13.77 9.29 32.68
N ASP A 258 -14.64 8.29 32.80
CA ASP A 258 -15.49 8.09 33.99
C ASP A 258 -14.63 7.91 35.26
N GLN A 259 -13.53 7.17 35.17
CA GLN A 259 -12.57 7.02 36.28
C GLN A 259 -11.86 8.34 36.62
N TYR A 260 -11.44 9.10 35.62
CA TYR A 260 -10.80 10.40 35.81
C TYR A 260 -11.73 11.39 36.50
N ASP A 261 -13.00 11.48 36.06
CA ASP A 261 -13.99 12.37 36.65
C ASP A 261 -14.29 12.01 38.11
N ASN A 262 -14.41 10.71 38.41
CA ASN A 262 -14.60 10.24 39.78
C ASN A 262 -13.41 10.61 40.69
N LEU A 263 -12.17 10.38 40.23
CA LEU A 263 -10.98 10.74 41.00
C LEU A 263 -10.88 12.25 41.23
N CYS A 264 -11.27 13.06 40.25
CA CYS A 264 -11.32 14.52 40.40
C CYS A 264 -12.35 14.95 41.45
N LEU A 265 -13.51 14.28 41.52
CA LEU A 265 -14.52 14.54 42.55
C LEU A 265 -14.00 14.18 43.95
N GLU A 266 -13.36 13.02 44.09
CA GLU A 266 -12.78 12.57 45.36
C GLU A 266 -11.69 13.55 45.86
N LEU A 267 -10.81 14.01 44.97
CA LEU A 267 -9.77 14.99 45.32
C LEU A 267 -10.36 16.33 45.76
N LYS A 268 -11.38 16.84 45.06
CA LYS A 268 -12.08 18.09 45.45
C LYS A 268 -12.77 17.95 46.81
N GLN A 269 -13.37 16.80 47.08
CA GLN A 269 -13.98 16.54 48.38
C GLN A 269 -12.93 16.52 49.49
N LYS A 270 -11.80 15.84 49.28
CA LYS A 270 -10.68 15.83 50.23
C LYS A 270 -10.09 17.20 50.48
N GLU A 271 -9.94 18.01 49.44
CA GLU A 271 -9.50 19.40 49.55
C GLU A 271 -10.48 20.23 50.41
N ALA A 272 -11.78 20.08 50.20
CA ALA A 272 -12.80 20.76 51.00
C ALA A 272 -12.75 20.33 52.48
N GLU A 273 -12.62 19.03 52.76
CA GLU A 273 -12.46 18.49 54.12
C GLU A 273 -11.23 19.09 54.82
N LEU A 274 -10.07 19.08 54.15
CA LEU A 274 -8.82 19.67 54.66
C LEU A 274 -8.95 21.18 54.92
N ASN A 275 -9.64 21.91 54.04
CA ASN A 275 -9.86 23.35 54.22
C ASN A 275 -10.75 23.66 55.43
N VAL A 276 -11.75 22.83 55.71
CA VAL A 276 -12.58 22.95 56.91
C VAL A 276 -11.75 22.69 58.16
N GLU A 277 -10.93 21.64 58.16
CA GLU A 277 -10.06 21.30 59.28
C GLU A 277 -9.00 22.38 59.56
N LEU A 278 -8.38 22.91 58.50
CA LEU A 278 -7.45 24.03 58.59
C LEU A 278 -8.13 25.28 59.18
N SER A 279 -9.36 25.59 58.75
CA SER A 279 -10.12 26.72 59.27
C SER A 279 -10.43 26.56 60.75
N ARG A 280 -10.80 25.35 61.19
CA ARG A 280 -11.02 25.03 62.60
C ARG A 280 -9.74 25.18 63.43
N SER A 281 -8.60 24.72 62.92
CA SER A 281 -7.30 24.88 63.58
C SER A 281 -6.90 26.34 63.72
N LYS A 282 -7.06 27.15 62.65
CA LYS A 282 -6.82 28.61 62.68
C LYS A 282 -7.70 29.30 63.71
N GLN A 283 -8.98 28.95 63.79
CA GLN A 283 -9.88 29.52 64.79
C GLN A 283 -9.43 29.19 66.21
N LEU A 284 -9.05 27.94 66.48
CA LEU A 284 -8.54 27.53 67.79
C LEU A 284 -7.29 28.34 68.19
N VAL A 285 -6.35 28.54 67.25
CA VAL A 285 -5.16 29.38 67.50
C VAL A 285 -5.56 30.82 67.82
N GLN A 286 -6.55 31.39 67.10
CA GLN A 286 -7.04 32.74 67.35
C GLN A 286 -7.75 32.86 68.71
N ASP A 287 -8.53 31.85 69.10
CA ASP A 287 -9.22 31.80 70.40
C ASP A 287 -8.22 31.73 71.56
N VAL A 288 -7.17 30.90 71.42
CA VAL A 288 -6.07 30.80 72.38
C VAL A 288 -5.32 32.13 72.47
N ARG A 289 -4.98 32.74 71.33
CA ARG A 289 -4.32 34.05 71.28
C ARG A 289 -5.14 35.13 72.00
N THR A 290 -6.43 35.22 71.69
CA THR A 290 -7.35 36.19 72.30
C THR A 290 -7.44 35.95 73.81
N SER A 291 -7.47 34.69 74.24
CA SER A 291 -7.47 34.33 75.67
C SER A 291 -6.19 34.80 76.38
N ILE A 292 -5.02 34.64 75.75
CA ILE A 292 -3.74 35.13 76.27
C ILE A 292 -3.73 36.67 76.34
N GLU A 293 -4.18 37.37 75.30
CA GLU A 293 -4.27 38.84 75.27
C GLU A 293 -5.17 39.40 76.38
N ILE A 294 -6.31 38.75 76.65
CA ILE A 294 -7.19 39.09 77.78
C ILE A 294 -6.46 38.90 79.12
N LEU A 295 -5.71 37.81 79.28
CA LEU A 295 -4.94 37.56 80.51
C LEU A 295 -3.84 38.59 80.72
N ILE A 296 -3.10 38.97 79.67
CA ILE A 296 -2.11 40.06 79.71
C ILE A 296 -2.78 41.35 80.19
N THR A 297 -3.89 41.74 79.57
CA THR A 297 -4.62 42.97 79.93
C THR A 297 -5.10 42.97 81.38
N LYS A 298 -5.56 41.81 81.89
CA LYS A 298 -5.95 41.66 83.31
C LYS A 298 -4.77 41.84 84.25
N VAL A 299 -3.59 41.31 83.89
CA VAL A 299 -2.36 41.47 84.67
C VAL A 299 -1.91 42.94 84.67
N ASP A 300 -1.92 43.61 83.51
CA ASP A 300 -1.53 45.02 83.38
C ASP A 300 -2.44 45.95 84.20
N ASN A 301 -3.77 45.78 84.09
CA ASN A 301 -4.74 46.55 84.87
C ASN A 301 -4.58 46.36 86.39
N TRP A 302 -4.07 45.20 86.83
CA TRP A 302 -3.78 44.94 88.23
C TRP A 302 -2.44 45.56 88.67
N LEU A 303 -1.43 45.58 87.79
CA LEU A 303 -0.10 46.12 88.08
C LEU A 303 -0.07 47.65 88.17
N GLU A 304 -0.81 48.35 87.31
CA GLU A 304 -0.90 49.83 87.25
C GLU A 304 -1.16 50.48 88.63
N PRO A 305 -2.18 50.06 89.42
CA PRO A 305 -2.42 50.58 90.76
C PRO A 305 -1.32 50.25 91.78
N VAL A 306 -0.66 49.10 91.64
CA VAL A 306 0.35 48.60 92.59
C VAL A 306 1.68 49.33 92.42
N MET A 307 2.04 49.71 91.19
CA MET A 307 3.26 50.47 90.91
C MET A 307 3.19 51.95 91.33
N GLY A 308 1.98 52.50 91.51
CA GLY A 308 1.77 53.90 91.93
C GLY A 308 1.93 54.18 93.43
N ILE A 309 2.18 53.17 94.26
CA ILE A 309 2.27 53.30 95.72
C ILE A 309 3.74 53.35 96.17
N PRO A 310 4.26 54.48 96.70
CA PRO A 310 5.65 54.56 97.15
C PRO A 310 5.85 53.72 98.43
N GLY A 311 6.64 52.65 98.34
CA GLY A 311 7.11 51.87 99.49
C GLY A 311 6.75 50.38 99.52
N LEU A 312 6.03 49.83 98.54
CA LEU A 312 5.83 48.38 98.46
C LEU A 312 7.14 47.66 98.05
N ARG A 313 7.71 46.88 98.98
CA ARG A 313 8.82 45.97 98.70
C ARG A 313 8.33 44.73 97.95
N ILE A 314 9.09 44.34 96.94
CA ILE A 314 8.82 43.33 95.92
C ILE A 314 8.93 41.89 96.48
N GLU A 315 8.24 41.56 97.57
CA GLU A 315 8.13 40.18 98.10
C GLU A 315 6.75 39.56 97.78
N ASP A 316 5.70 40.38 97.62
CA ASP A 316 4.35 39.93 97.31
C ASP A 316 4.10 39.60 95.83
N THR A 317 5.01 39.99 94.93
CA THR A 317 4.92 39.69 93.49
C THR A 317 5.12 38.21 93.18
N ALA A 318 5.90 37.48 93.98
CA ALA A 318 6.15 36.06 93.78
C ALA A 318 4.91 35.18 94.09
N LYS A 319 4.18 35.49 95.17
CA LYS A 319 2.88 34.87 95.47
C LYS A 319 1.88 35.16 94.35
N LEU A 320 1.89 36.37 93.84
CA LEU A 320 0.96 36.79 92.80
C LEU A 320 1.21 36.12 91.45
N ILE A 321 2.47 35.99 91.03
CA ILE A 321 2.86 35.20 89.85
C ILE A 321 2.39 33.74 90.02
N THR A 322 2.40 33.22 91.24
CA THR A 322 1.95 31.85 91.55
C THR A 322 0.43 31.71 91.42
N ASP A 323 -0.34 32.72 91.83
CA ASP A 323 -1.80 32.71 91.70
C ASP A 323 -2.26 32.93 90.26
N VAL A 324 -1.58 33.77 89.48
CA VAL A 324 -1.80 33.92 88.03
C VAL A 324 -1.48 32.61 87.29
N LYS A 325 -0.39 31.92 87.65
CA LYS A 325 -0.05 30.59 87.12
C LYS A 325 -1.11 29.52 87.42
N LYS A 326 -1.86 29.63 88.52
CA LYS A 326 -2.97 28.70 88.85
C LYS A 326 -4.24 28.97 88.05
N GLN A 327 -4.43 30.19 87.55
CA GLN A 327 -5.62 30.56 86.76
C GLN A 327 -5.40 30.42 85.25
N LEU A 328 -4.16 30.24 84.80
CA LEU A 328 -3.85 29.90 83.42
C LEU A 328 -4.41 28.50 83.10
N PRO A 329 -5.29 28.35 82.08
CA PRO A 329 -5.75 27.03 81.67
C PRO A 329 -4.56 26.22 81.15
N SER A 330 -4.45 24.96 81.57
CA SER A 330 -3.47 24.03 81.00
C SER A 330 -3.88 23.67 79.58
N PHE A 331 -3.28 24.29 78.58
CA PHE A 331 -3.48 23.93 77.18
C PHE A 331 -2.44 22.87 76.77
N ASP A 332 -2.86 21.61 76.81
CA ASP A 332 -2.05 20.49 76.32
C ASP A 332 -2.36 20.27 74.83
N ILE A 333 -1.57 20.91 73.95
CA ILE A 333 -1.74 20.77 72.50
C ILE A 333 -0.97 19.53 72.05
N ASN A 334 -1.66 18.38 72.05
CA ASN A 334 -1.12 17.14 71.50
C ASN A 334 -1.16 17.18 69.95
N ILE A 335 -0.16 17.80 69.34
CA ILE A 335 0.04 17.76 67.88
C ILE A 335 0.68 16.41 67.54
N LYS A 336 -0.14 15.41 67.16
CA LYS A 336 0.37 14.25 66.44
C LYS A 336 0.60 14.64 64.98
N PRO A 337 1.84 14.59 64.46
CA PRO A 337 2.06 14.76 63.03
C PRO A 337 1.48 13.54 62.30
N GLU A 338 0.26 13.66 61.80
CA GLU A 338 -0.28 12.66 60.88
C GLU A 338 0.43 12.81 59.54
N THR A 339 1.19 11.78 59.17
CA THR A 339 1.81 11.67 57.86
C THR A 339 0.72 11.27 56.87
N ILE A 340 0.26 12.23 56.07
CA ILE A 340 -0.69 11.95 54.99
C ILE A 340 0.04 11.11 53.94
N LYS A 341 -0.35 9.83 53.81
CA LYS A 341 0.12 8.94 52.75
C LYS A 341 -0.92 8.97 51.63
N PHE A 342 -0.52 9.43 50.45
CA PHE A 342 -1.30 9.24 49.24
C PHE A 342 -0.88 7.92 48.59
N ILE A 343 -1.85 7.05 48.30
CA ILE A 343 -1.65 5.82 47.54
C ILE A 343 -2.17 6.11 46.13
N ILE A 344 -1.27 6.07 45.14
CA ILE A 344 -1.64 6.15 43.71
C ILE A 344 -1.13 4.85 43.07
N GLY A 345 -2.04 3.91 42.83
CA GLY A 345 -1.67 2.55 42.37
C GLY A 345 -0.96 1.74 43.46
N ASP A 346 0.01 0.89 43.07
CA ASP A 346 0.78 0.03 44.01
C ASP A 346 1.97 0.76 44.67
N ASP A 347 2.27 2.00 44.26
CA ASP A 347 3.40 2.77 44.78
C ASP A 347 2.98 3.76 45.88
N GLN A 348 3.64 3.67 47.03
CA GLN A 348 3.47 4.60 48.14
C GLN A 348 4.39 5.81 47.97
N ILE A 349 3.81 6.98 47.63
CA ILE A 349 4.57 8.24 47.57
C ILE A 349 4.43 8.96 48.92
N LYS A 350 5.56 9.11 49.64
CA LYS A 350 5.65 9.94 50.86
C LYS A 350 6.01 11.37 50.47
N LEU A 351 5.09 12.33 50.62
CA LEU A 351 5.40 13.74 50.47
C LEU A 351 5.65 14.39 51.84
N GLY A 352 6.88 14.92 51.99
CA GLY A 352 7.26 16.01 52.91
C GLY A 352 7.06 15.80 54.41
N GLN A 353 8.17 15.67 55.16
CA GLN A 353 8.15 16.01 56.57
C GLN A 353 7.95 17.52 56.70
N ILE A 354 6.94 17.96 57.45
CA ILE A 354 6.89 19.34 57.96
C ILE A 354 8.06 19.45 58.95
N VAL A 355 9.19 19.93 58.47
CA VAL A 355 10.32 20.29 59.32
C VAL A 355 9.87 21.52 60.11
N LYS A 356 9.75 21.36 61.43
CA LYS A 356 9.76 22.50 62.36
C LYS A 356 11.10 23.21 62.16
N GLU A 357 11.14 24.28 61.39
CA GLU A 357 12.23 25.25 61.48
C GLU A 357 12.08 25.95 62.82
N GLY A 358 13.00 25.64 63.73
CA GLY A 358 13.17 26.37 64.97
C GLY A 358 14.02 27.61 64.74
N THR A 359 13.50 28.76 65.17
CA THR A 359 14.15 29.67 66.11
C THR A 359 13.12 30.64 66.66
#